data_AF-A0A1G3QJ02-F1
#
_entry.id   AF-A0A1G3QJ02-F1
#
_cell.length_a   1.000
_cell.length_b   1.000
_cell.length_c   1.000
_cell.angle_alpha   90.00
_cell.angle_beta   90.00
_cell.angle_gamma   90.00
#
_symmetry.space_group_name_H-M   'P 1'
#
loop_
_entity.id
_entity.type
_entity.pdbx_description
1 polymer ?
#
loop_
_entity_poly.entity_id
_entity_poly.type
_entity_poly.pdbx_seq_one_letter_code
_entity_poly.pdbx_strand_id
1 'polypeptide(L)'
;MNDKSNMSLKIMFSIRSIIVALASGVILVGCAKIPDRLVSPMIKIEPAVVENKEAYKIMVSTGIQNENSDVALVNVKGNINFYDHRSDGTALLSVPFDFLIVLPFDTGIIEIEKFYSENEIMPLVAALGSNKEKLLSEKGLERSFIDDTNIRLELSSYEKKHILDVLKERVNEKN
;
A
#
# COMPACT_ATOMS: atom_id res chain seq x y z
N MET A 1 -1.16 41.99 -86.83
CA MET A 1 -1.30 40.56 -87.16
C MET A 1 -1.42 39.79 -85.86
N ASN A 2 -2.43 38.91 -85.80
CA ASN A 2 -2.72 37.87 -84.81
C ASN A 2 -1.44 37.19 -84.26
N ASP A 3 -1.42 36.53 -83.10
CA ASP A 3 -2.44 35.68 -82.48
C ASP A 3 -2.04 35.38 -81.02
N LYS A 4 -3.06 35.14 -80.16
CA LYS A 4 -3.20 34.08 -79.14
C LYS A 4 -1.97 33.54 -78.39
N SER A 5 -2.02 33.11 -77.13
CA SER A 5 -3.11 32.71 -76.24
C SER A 5 -2.46 32.28 -74.93
N ASN A 6 -3.16 32.56 -73.82
CA ASN A 6 -3.04 31.90 -72.52
C ASN A 6 -2.67 30.40 -72.60
N MET A 7 -1.90 29.88 -71.64
CA MET A 7 -2.48 29.04 -70.58
C MET A 7 -1.52 28.78 -69.41
N SER A 8 -2.07 29.01 -68.22
CA SER A 8 -1.53 28.77 -66.88
C SER A 8 -1.21 27.30 -66.62
N LEU A 9 -0.11 26.97 -65.91
CA LEU A 9 -0.03 25.72 -65.15
C LEU A 9 0.98 25.75 -63.99
N LYS A 10 0.43 26.06 -62.80
CA LYS A 10 0.64 25.43 -61.50
C LYS A 10 2.08 25.05 -61.06
N ILE A 11 2.53 25.85 -60.11
CA ILE A 11 3.47 25.56 -59.01
C ILE A 11 3.25 24.13 -58.48
N MET A 12 4.27 23.29 -58.59
CA MET A 12 4.34 21.99 -57.92
C MET A 12 5.52 21.99 -56.94
N PHE A 13 5.22 22.27 -55.68
CA PHE A 13 6.11 22.06 -54.55
C PHE A 13 6.46 20.57 -54.44
N SER A 14 7.76 20.24 -54.46
CA SER A 14 8.27 18.94 -54.05
C SER A 14 9.41 19.16 -53.06
N ILE A 15 9.04 19.40 -51.80
CA ILE A 15 9.96 19.33 -50.67
C ILE A 15 9.94 17.87 -50.23
N ARG A 16 10.98 17.12 -50.60
CA ARG A 16 11.25 15.78 -50.05
C ARG A 16 12.57 15.81 -49.30
N SER A 17 12.45 15.55 -48.00
CA SER A 17 13.45 14.95 -47.11
C SER A 17 14.59 15.85 -46.65
N ILE A 18 14.68 16.08 -45.34
CA ILE A 18 15.90 15.85 -44.52
C ILE A 18 15.56 16.05 -43.02
N ILE A 19 15.60 14.90 -42.32
CA ILE A 19 16.03 14.66 -40.93
C ILE A 19 15.14 15.19 -39.78
N VAL A 20 14.24 14.30 -39.34
CA VAL A 20 13.70 14.23 -37.98
C VAL A 20 14.78 13.60 -37.09
N ALA A 21 15.37 14.38 -36.20
CA ALA A 21 16.17 13.88 -35.09
C ALA A 21 16.07 14.88 -33.93
N LEU A 22 15.07 14.72 -33.07
CA LEU A 22 15.19 15.19 -31.70
C LEU A 22 14.73 14.05 -30.78
N ALA A 23 15.71 13.60 -30.00
CA ALA A 23 15.75 12.35 -29.29
C ALA A 23 14.58 12.20 -28.31
N SER A 24 14.00 11.01 -28.34
CA SER A 24 13.12 10.46 -27.32
C SER A 24 13.82 10.42 -25.96
N GLY A 25 13.78 11.53 -25.24
CA GLY A 25 14.11 11.57 -23.81
C GLY A 25 12.94 11.02 -22.99
N VAL A 26 12.58 9.74 -23.19
CA VAL A 26 11.76 9.03 -22.20
C VAL A 26 12.72 8.60 -21.10
N ILE A 27 12.89 9.47 -20.10
CA ILE A 27 13.49 9.05 -18.85
C ILE A 27 12.66 7.86 -18.37
N LEU A 28 13.30 6.69 -18.31
CA LEU A 28 12.82 5.52 -17.61
C LEU A 28 12.72 5.89 -16.13
N VAL A 29 11.68 6.62 -15.76
CA VAL A 29 11.28 6.71 -14.36
C VAL A 29 10.75 5.32 -14.08
N GLY A 30 11.61 4.44 -13.58
CA GLY A 30 11.20 3.14 -13.07
C GLY A 30 10.03 3.41 -12.15
N CYS A 31 8.84 2.91 -12.52
CA CYS A 31 7.65 3.03 -11.68
C CYS A 31 7.97 2.33 -10.36
N ALA A 32 8.40 3.09 -9.36
CA ALA A 32 8.71 2.54 -8.07
C ALA A 32 7.43 1.93 -7.50
N LYS A 33 7.39 0.60 -7.40
CA LYS A 33 6.22 -0.17 -7.02
C LYS A 33 5.90 0.12 -5.56
N ILE A 34 4.66 0.52 -5.31
CA ILE A 34 4.16 0.80 -3.96
C ILE A 34 3.57 -0.51 -3.43
N PRO A 35 3.79 -0.85 -2.14
CA PRO A 35 3.12 -1.99 -1.55
C PRO A 35 1.61 -1.80 -1.60
N ASP A 36 0.90 -2.77 -2.15
CA ASP A 36 -0.55 -2.76 -2.38
C ASP A 36 -1.28 -3.87 -1.62
N ARG A 37 -0.54 -4.75 -0.95
CA ARG A 37 -1.07 -5.89 -0.20
C ARG A 37 -0.26 -6.17 1.06
N LEU A 38 -0.89 -6.90 1.95
CA LEU A 38 -0.28 -7.45 3.15
C LEU A 38 0.34 -8.82 2.84
N VAL A 39 1.43 -9.14 3.53
CA VAL A 39 2.07 -10.45 3.46
C VAL A 39 1.73 -11.22 4.73
N SER A 40 1.14 -12.40 4.58
CA SER A 40 0.84 -13.33 5.68
C SER A 40 0.16 -12.66 6.89
N PRO A 41 -0.97 -11.97 6.71
CA PRO A 41 -1.63 -11.30 7.82
C PRO A 41 -2.18 -12.29 8.85
N MET A 42 -1.88 -12.02 10.12
CA MET A 42 -2.38 -12.72 11.28
C MET A 42 -3.08 -11.73 12.21
N ILE A 43 -4.21 -12.17 12.77
CA ILE A 43 -4.92 -11.45 13.82
C ILE A 43 -5.18 -12.39 15.00
N LYS A 44 -5.04 -11.85 16.20
CA LYS A 44 -5.43 -12.49 17.44
C LYS A 44 -6.22 -11.52 18.30
N ILE A 45 -7.35 -11.96 18.84
CA ILE A 45 -8.26 -11.19 19.68
C ILE A 45 -8.42 -11.94 21.00
N GLU A 46 -8.20 -11.27 22.13
CA GLU A 46 -8.31 -11.86 23.47
C GLU A 46 -9.18 -10.97 24.37
N PRO A 47 -10.01 -11.54 25.26
CA PRO A 47 -10.60 -10.77 26.35
C PRO A 47 -9.51 -10.14 27.22
N ALA A 48 -9.70 -8.90 27.63
CA ALA A 48 -8.79 -8.15 28.48
C ALA A 48 -9.56 -7.30 29.51
N VAL A 49 -8.84 -6.79 30.50
CA VAL A 49 -9.38 -5.80 31.44
C VAL A 49 -8.43 -4.60 31.44
N VAL A 50 -8.97 -3.43 31.11
CA VAL A 50 -8.24 -2.16 31.11
C VAL A 50 -8.99 -1.22 32.05
N GLU A 51 -8.30 -0.68 33.04
CA GLU A 51 -8.90 0.26 34.03
C GLU A 51 -10.19 -0.28 34.69
N ASN A 52 -10.20 -1.56 35.06
CA ASN A 52 -11.36 -2.28 35.62
C ASN A 52 -12.60 -2.34 34.71
N LYS A 53 -12.44 -2.12 33.40
CA LYS A 53 -13.50 -2.28 32.40
C LYS A 53 -13.17 -3.45 31.48
N GLU A 54 -14.21 -4.15 31.04
CA GLU A 54 -14.11 -5.16 29.99
C GLU A 54 -13.58 -4.50 28.71
N ALA A 55 -12.52 -5.09 28.17
CA ALA A 55 -11.87 -4.66 26.94
C ALA A 55 -11.46 -5.89 26.13
N TYR A 56 -11.05 -5.67 24.90
CA TYR A 56 -10.56 -6.72 24.02
C TYR A 56 -9.23 -6.28 23.45
N LYS A 57 -8.20 -7.11 23.66
CA LYS A 57 -6.87 -6.89 23.10
C LYS A 57 -6.84 -7.50 21.71
N ILE A 58 -6.50 -6.70 20.70
CA ILE A 58 -6.19 -7.16 19.35
C ILE A 58 -4.67 -7.09 19.16
N MET A 59 -4.13 -8.15 18.57
CA MET A 59 -2.76 -8.24 18.09
C MET A 59 -2.81 -8.53 16.59
N VAL A 60 -2.21 -7.67 15.79
CA VAL A 60 -2.10 -7.82 14.33
C VAL A 60 -0.63 -7.97 13.99
N SER A 61 -0.28 -8.99 13.20
CA SER A 61 1.07 -9.20 12.70
C SER A 61 1.01 -9.46 11.19
N THR A 62 1.77 -8.70 10.41
CA THR A 62 1.78 -8.84 8.94
C THR A 62 3.04 -8.23 8.33
N GLY A 63 3.39 -8.63 7.11
CA GLY A 63 4.47 -8.04 6.35
C GLY A 63 4.00 -6.99 5.34
N ILE A 64 4.83 -5.98 5.08
CA ILE A 64 4.74 -5.08 3.94
C ILE A 64 5.99 -5.25 3.08
N GLN A 65 5.81 -5.73 1.85
CA GLN A 65 6.93 -6.05 0.96
C GLN A 65 7.30 -4.87 0.08
N ASN A 66 8.59 -4.53 0.06
CA ASN A 66 9.15 -3.58 -0.89
C ASN A 66 9.80 -4.33 -2.06
N GLU A 67 9.15 -4.30 -3.21
CA GLU A 67 9.65 -4.98 -4.42
C GLU A 67 10.60 -4.12 -5.28
N ASN A 68 10.93 -2.91 -4.83
CA ASN A 68 11.88 -2.05 -5.55
C ASN A 68 13.31 -2.55 -5.36
N SER A 69 14.16 -2.32 -6.37
CA SER A 69 15.55 -2.79 -6.37
C SER A 69 16.55 -1.87 -5.67
N ASP A 70 16.25 -0.57 -5.65
CA ASP A 70 17.17 0.49 -5.23
C ASP A 70 16.47 1.58 -4.40
N VAL A 71 15.15 1.49 -4.23
CA VAL A 71 14.35 2.43 -3.46
C VAL A 71 13.97 1.80 -2.12
N ALA A 72 14.37 2.45 -1.03
CA ALA A 72 13.82 2.21 0.29
C ALA A 72 12.55 3.05 0.49
N LEU A 73 11.55 2.47 1.16
CA LEU A 73 10.36 3.17 1.60
C LEU A 73 10.59 3.63 3.04
N VAL A 74 10.49 4.92 3.32
CA VAL A 74 10.77 5.51 4.63
C VAL A 74 9.50 6.17 5.18
N ASN A 75 9.33 6.20 6.51
CA ASN A 75 8.19 6.82 7.19
C ASN A 75 6.85 6.33 6.63
N VAL A 76 6.70 5.01 6.48
CA VAL A 76 5.53 4.38 5.89
C VAL A 76 4.40 4.35 6.92
N LYS A 77 3.31 5.05 6.61
CA LYS A 77 2.12 5.13 7.47
C LYS A 77 0.90 4.70 6.71
N GLY A 78 -0.05 4.11 7.42
CA GLY A 78 -1.29 3.68 6.82
C GLY A 78 -2.23 3.03 7.82
N ASN A 79 -3.23 2.35 7.28
CA ASN A 79 -4.20 1.57 8.02
C ASN A 79 -4.24 0.13 7.47
N ILE A 80 -4.44 -0.80 8.40
CA ILE A 80 -4.91 -2.14 8.09
C ILE A 80 -6.42 -2.13 8.31
N ASN A 81 -7.17 -2.27 7.24
CA ASN A 81 -8.63 -2.22 7.26
C ASN A 81 -9.20 -3.63 7.17
N PHE A 82 -10.10 -3.96 8.09
CA PHE A 82 -10.85 -5.22 8.12
C PHE A 82 -12.26 -5.00 7.60
N TYR A 83 -12.75 -5.91 6.77
CA TYR A 83 -14.06 -5.83 6.12
C TYR A 83 -14.87 -7.10 6.35
N ASP A 84 -16.20 -6.96 6.24
CA ASP A 84 -17.06 -8.10 5.97
C ASP A 84 -17.21 -8.25 4.46
N HIS A 85 -16.88 -9.42 3.90
CA HIS A 85 -17.17 -9.77 2.50
C HIS A 85 -18.63 -9.57 2.09
N ARG A 86 -19.57 -9.50 3.04
CA ARG A 86 -21.00 -9.26 2.81
C ARG A 86 -21.42 -7.79 2.93
N SER A 87 -20.52 -6.90 3.36
CA SER A 87 -20.81 -5.48 3.53
C SER A 87 -20.63 -4.71 2.21
N ASP A 88 -21.27 -3.54 2.17
CA ASP A 88 -21.15 -2.49 1.16
C ASP A 88 -19.75 -1.86 0.99
N GLY A 89 -18.71 -2.42 1.62
CA GLY A 89 -17.34 -1.93 1.56
C GLY A 89 -16.95 -1.01 2.72
N THR A 90 -17.81 -0.86 3.73
CA THR A 90 -17.47 -0.18 4.98
C THR A 90 -16.53 -1.03 5.81
N ALA A 91 -15.42 -0.45 6.28
CA ALA A 91 -14.50 -1.17 7.16
C ALA A 91 -15.16 -1.42 8.54
N LEU A 92 -15.07 -2.66 9.03
CA LEU A 92 -15.47 -3.04 10.39
C LEU A 92 -14.52 -2.48 11.44
N LEU A 93 -13.23 -2.47 11.11
CA LEU A 93 -12.17 -1.97 11.98
C LEU A 93 -11.02 -1.48 11.12
N SER A 94 -10.46 -0.34 11.50
CA SER A 94 -9.22 0.20 10.92
C SER A 94 -8.16 0.31 12.00
N VAL A 95 -7.01 -0.30 11.76
CA VAL A 95 -5.89 -0.30 12.69
C VAL A 95 -4.73 0.50 12.08
N PRO A 96 -4.42 1.69 12.60
CA PRO A 96 -3.34 2.50 12.06
C PRO A 96 -1.97 1.91 12.43
N PHE A 97 -1.00 2.07 11.52
CA PHE A 97 0.39 1.69 11.74
C PHE A 97 1.35 2.78 11.26
N ASP A 98 2.56 2.74 11.82
CA ASP A 98 3.71 3.55 11.41
C ASP A 98 4.94 2.64 11.38
N PHE A 99 5.67 2.68 10.27
CA PHE A 99 6.83 1.84 10.03
C PHE A 99 7.97 2.67 9.46
N LEU A 100 9.11 2.64 10.16
CA LEU A 100 10.21 3.57 9.89
C LEU A 100 10.81 3.39 8.50
N ILE A 101 11.08 2.15 8.09
CA ILE A 101 11.76 1.89 6.83
C ILE A 101 11.63 0.45 6.35
N VAL A 102 11.34 0.29 5.06
CA VAL A 102 11.37 -0.99 4.33
C VAL A 102 12.45 -0.92 3.25
N LEU A 103 13.49 -1.74 3.38
CA LEU A 103 14.62 -1.77 2.44
C LEU A 103 14.23 -2.40 1.09
N PRO A 104 14.99 -2.16 0.01
CA PRO A 104 14.79 -2.85 -1.26
C PRO A 104 14.78 -4.37 -1.10
N PHE A 105 13.83 -5.04 -1.76
CA PHE A 105 13.58 -6.49 -1.69
C PHE A 105 13.32 -7.06 -0.29
N ASP A 106 13.06 -6.20 0.69
CA ASP A 106 12.80 -6.61 2.07
C ASP A 106 11.31 -6.61 2.39
N THR A 107 10.95 -7.27 3.49
CA THR A 107 9.61 -7.25 4.06
C THR A 107 9.66 -6.61 5.44
N GLY A 108 9.05 -5.43 5.58
CA GLY A 108 8.87 -4.80 6.88
C GLY A 108 7.81 -5.54 7.68
N ILE A 109 8.08 -5.86 8.94
CA ILE A 109 7.12 -6.56 9.81
C ILE A 109 6.35 -5.55 10.65
N ILE A 110 5.04 -5.47 10.43
CA ILE A 110 4.12 -4.63 11.20
C ILE A 110 3.54 -5.49 12.31
N GLU A 111 3.80 -5.10 13.57
CA GLU A 111 3.21 -5.69 14.76
C GLU A 111 2.46 -4.61 15.53
N ILE A 112 1.16 -4.82 15.77
CA ILE A 112 0.29 -3.84 16.42
C ILE A 112 -0.43 -4.52 17.57
N GLU A 113 -0.40 -3.89 18.74
CA GLU A 113 -1.22 -4.25 19.89
C GLU A 113 -2.12 -3.06 20.26
N LYS A 114 -3.43 -3.29 20.34
CA LYS A 114 -4.40 -2.28 20.77
C LYS A 114 -5.53 -2.88 21.59
N PHE A 115 -6.21 -2.02 22.34
CA PHE A 115 -7.38 -2.36 23.14
C PHE A 115 -8.61 -1.67 22.59
N TYR A 116 -9.71 -2.40 22.50
CA TYR A 116 -10.99 -1.93 21.99
C TYR A 116 -12.11 -2.29 22.95
N SER A 117 -13.16 -1.47 22.96
CA SER A 117 -14.40 -1.80 23.64
C SER A 117 -15.15 -2.92 22.89
N GLU A 118 -16.11 -3.55 23.57
CA GLU A 118 -16.96 -4.57 22.98
C GLU A 118 -17.65 -4.10 21.69
N ASN A 119 -18.24 -2.91 21.71
CA ASN A 119 -18.98 -2.37 20.58
C ASN A 119 -18.10 -2.14 19.34
N GLU A 120 -16.82 -1.85 19.53
CA GLU A 120 -15.87 -1.62 18.44
C GLU A 120 -15.37 -2.94 17.84
N ILE A 121 -15.19 -3.99 18.65
CA ILE A 121 -14.51 -5.22 18.22
C ILE A 121 -15.48 -6.36 17.84
N MET A 122 -16.68 -6.41 18.41
CA MET A 122 -17.62 -7.50 18.16
C MET A 122 -18.06 -7.65 16.69
N PRO A 123 -18.23 -6.58 15.90
CA PRO A 123 -18.49 -6.72 14.46
C PRO A 123 -17.41 -7.54 13.75
N LEU A 124 -16.13 -7.30 14.07
CA LEU A 124 -15.01 -8.06 13.52
C LEU A 124 -15.00 -9.51 14.03
N VAL A 125 -15.23 -9.72 15.33
CA VAL A 125 -15.30 -11.08 15.92
C VAL A 125 -16.38 -11.93 15.25
N ALA A 126 -17.54 -11.33 14.96
CA ALA A 126 -18.62 -11.98 14.24
C ALA A 126 -18.23 -12.31 12.79
N ALA A 127 -17.61 -11.36 12.07
CA ALA A 127 -17.14 -11.58 10.70
C ALA A 127 -16.06 -12.67 10.59
N LEU A 128 -15.24 -12.85 11.64
CA LEU A 128 -14.25 -13.93 11.74
C LEU A 128 -14.86 -15.29 12.17
N GLY A 129 -16.19 -15.38 12.24
CA GLY A 129 -16.93 -16.61 12.52
C GLY A 129 -16.99 -17.00 14.00
N SER A 130 -16.82 -16.04 14.91
CA SER A 130 -16.92 -16.25 16.36
C SER A 130 -18.02 -15.39 16.98
N ASN A 131 -18.11 -15.38 18.31
CA ASN A 131 -19.00 -14.52 19.10
C ASN A 131 -18.41 -14.30 20.50
N LYS A 132 -19.08 -13.48 21.32
CA LYS A 132 -18.64 -13.16 22.68
C LYS A 132 -18.48 -14.40 23.54
N GLU A 133 -19.48 -15.28 23.53
CA GLU A 133 -19.49 -16.49 24.37
C GLU A 133 -18.30 -17.40 24.05
N LYS A 134 -18.04 -17.65 22.76
CA LYS A 134 -16.89 -18.44 22.31
C LYS A 134 -15.59 -17.78 22.71
N LEU A 135 -15.44 -16.48 22.45
CA LEU A 135 -14.21 -15.74 22.76
C LEU A 135 -13.86 -15.80 24.26
N LEU A 136 -14.87 -15.71 25.13
CA LEU A 136 -14.69 -15.85 26.58
C LEU A 136 -14.35 -17.29 26.99
N SER A 137 -15.03 -18.28 26.42
CA SER A 137 -14.81 -19.69 26.75
C SER A 137 -13.47 -20.23 26.25
N GLU A 138 -13.04 -19.81 25.06
CA GLU A 138 -11.81 -20.22 24.39
C GLU A 138 -10.61 -19.32 24.75
N LYS A 139 -10.87 -18.25 25.51
CA LYS A 139 -9.89 -17.22 25.92
C LYS A 139 -9.21 -16.50 24.76
N GLY A 140 -9.84 -16.49 23.60
CA GLY A 140 -9.37 -15.75 22.45
C GLY A 140 -9.86 -16.32 21.13
N LEU A 141 -9.43 -15.66 20.06
CA LEU A 141 -9.68 -16.01 18.67
C LEU A 141 -8.41 -15.71 17.89
N GLU A 142 -7.94 -16.65 17.10
CA GLU A 142 -6.76 -16.48 16.25
C GLU A 142 -7.09 -16.88 14.81
N ARG A 143 -6.61 -16.07 13.86
CA ARG A 143 -6.67 -16.35 12.42
C ARG A 143 -5.33 -16.01 11.80
N SER A 144 -4.66 -17.03 11.27
CA SER A 144 -3.40 -16.92 10.53
C SER A 144 -3.59 -16.86 9.02
N PHE A 145 -4.83 -17.08 8.55
CA PHE A 145 -5.24 -16.97 7.15
C PHE A 145 -6.49 -16.10 7.11
N ILE A 146 -6.30 -14.86 6.68
CA ILE A 146 -7.39 -13.91 6.43
C ILE A 146 -7.41 -13.70 4.92
N ASP A 147 -8.59 -13.86 4.32
CA ASP A 147 -8.76 -13.62 2.89
C ASP A 147 -8.48 -12.15 2.55
N ASP A 148 -7.80 -11.88 1.44
CA ASP A 148 -7.49 -10.53 0.96
C ASP A 148 -8.75 -9.68 0.70
N THR A 149 -9.91 -10.30 0.58
CA THR A 149 -11.21 -9.60 0.51
C THR A 149 -11.66 -9.05 1.87
N ASN A 150 -11.18 -9.63 2.97
CA ASN A 150 -11.55 -9.28 4.34
C ASN A 150 -10.50 -8.40 5.03
N ILE A 151 -9.31 -8.22 4.44
CA ILE A 151 -8.26 -7.37 4.97
C ILE A 151 -7.54 -6.60 3.86
N ARG A 152 -7.33 -5.30 4.01
CA ARG A 152 -6.61 -4.48 3.03
C ARG A 152 -5.60 -3.55 3.68
N LEU A 153 -4.54 -3.31 2.93
CA LEU A 153 -3.56 -2.27 3.20
C LEU A 153 -4.03 -0.96 2.57
N GLU A 154 -4.06 0.11 3.35
CA GLU A 154 -4.26 1.47 2.86
C GLU A 154 -3.10 2.36 3.33
N LEU A 155 -2.22 2.76 2.41
CA LEU A 155 -1.11 3.65 2.73
C LEU A 155 -1.57 5.10 2.72
N SER A 156 -1.34 5.81 3.83
CA SER A 156 -1.62 7.25 3.94
C SER A 156 -0.42 8.10 3.53
N SER A 157 0.80 7.65 3.83
CA SER A 157 2.03 8.37 3.47
C SER A 157 3.23 7.44 3.42
N TYR A 158 4.22 7.80 2.60
CA TYR A 158 5.55 7.21 2.59
C TYR A 158 6.50 8.15 1.85
N GLU A 159 7.79 7.99 2.11
CA GLU A 159 8.87 8.63 1.37
C GLU A 159 9.64 7.58 0.57
N LYS A 160 10.09 7.93 -0.64
CA LYS A 160 10.96 7.09 -1.45
C LYS A 160 12.36 7.66 -1.39
N LYS A 161 13.32 6.89 -0.86
CA LYS A 161 14.74 7.26 -0.84
C LYS A 161 15.57 6.22 -1.59
N HIS A 162 16.57 6.67 -2.34
CA HIS A 162 17.54 5.74 -2.91
C HIS A 162 18.35 5.10 -1.79
N ILE A 163 18.63 3.79 -1.90
CA ILE A 163 19.24 3.00 -0.83
C ILE A 163 20.61 3.56 -0.39
N LEU A 164 21.41 4.08 -1.32
CA LEU A 164 22.70 4.67 -0.99
C LEU A 164 22.59 5.90 -0.07
N ASP A 165 21.51 6.67 -0.19
CA ASP A 165 21.31 7.87 0.63
C ASP A 165 20.91 7.47 2.06
N VAL A 166 20.02 6.48 2.19
CA VAL A 166 19.65 5.89 3.48
C VAL A 166 20.88 5.32 4.21
N LEU A 167 21.73 4.58 3.51
CA LEU A 167 22.91 3.97 4.12
C LEU A 167 23.93 5.02 4.59
N LYS A 168 24.09 6.12 3.83
CA LYS A 168 24.97 7.24 4.24
C LYS A 168 24.46 7.94 5.50
N GLU A 169 23.15 8.22 5.57
CA GLU A 169 22.52 8.84 6.74
C GLU A 169 22.77 7.99 8.00
N ARG A 170 22.57 6.67 7.93
CA ARG A 170 22.80 5.77 9.07
C ARG A 170 24.25 5.63 9.53
N VAL A 171 25.22 5.77 8.61
CA VAL A 171 26.64 5.74 8.96
C VAL A 171 27.04 7.03 9.70
N ASN A 172 26.46 8.16 9.30
CA ASN A 172 26.74 9.45 9.93
C ASN A 172 26.10 9.60 11.31
N GLU A 173 24.96 8.96 11.59
CA GLU A 173 24.32 8.95 12.93
C GLU A 173 25.14 8.23 14.01
N LYS A 174 26.12 7.40 13.63
CA LYS A 174 26.95 6.63 14.57
C LYS A 174 28.28 7.31 14.93
N ASN A 175 28.56 8.50 14.39
CA ASN A 175 29.75 9.31 14.70
C ASN A 175 29.35 10.58 15.46
#